data_AF-A0A316GNM9-F1
#
_entry.id   AF-A0A316GNM9-F1
#
_cell.length_a   1.000
_cell.length_b   1.000
_cell.length_c   1.000
_cell.angle_alpha   90.00
_cell.angle_beta   90.00
_cell.angle_gamma   90.00
#
_symmetry.space_group_name_H-M   'P 1'
#
loop_
_entity.id
_entity.type
_entity.pdbx_description
1 polymer ?
#
loop_
_entity_poly.entity_id
_entity_poly.type
_entity_poly.pdbx_seq_one_letter_code
_entity_poly.pdbx_strand_id
1 'polypeptide(L)'
;MFPKWFDNWNKDNPTNIFGPAIAVGVAGSAVFVAAMIVGFGQPFPTESQQTGPRGTGMHVQEFVSDLAVYPDVEGFFTSEPIVPADGAALMGDAEGVPPSLANLTPENYERLVTAMRDWTGIPDLLEPGNDSYQTTVAYSMIEMTQNINQNWAAHVQANAEVGVTCYTCHRGQPVPNNVWFQVSPVNSNVAGWSANQNRVTMVSNFTSLPSDYLETYLLADADGNYAAINVHDLESRVANQPGDPLIQQTERTYAFMNYFSNSLGVNCTFCHNTRAFYDPSQVTPQWATAGLGIIMVQETLAEYILPLQDVLPAERLGPVYADVPKLACRTCHQGEQQPLNGLNVIRNWPELAVLDGEPDYSAFE
;
A
#
# COMPACT_ATOMS: atom_id res chain seq x y z
N MET A 1 -19.14 67.92 -10.81
CA MET A 1 -18.15 68.32 -11.83
C MET A 1 -16.88 68.67 -11.08
N PHE A 2 -15.79 67.95 -11.32
CA PHE A 2 -14.53 68.26 -10.63
C PHE A 2 -13.99 69.63 -11.12
N PRO A 3 -13.27 70.37 -10.28
CA PRO A 3 -12.67 71.64 -10.69
C PRO A 3 -11.69 71.45 -11.85
N LYS A 4 -11.62 72.40 -12.79
CA LYS A 4 -10.73 72.32 -13.97
C LYS A 4 -9.26 72.05 -13.64
N TRP A 5 -8.80 72.47 -12.45
CA TRP A 5 -7.43 72.20 -12.00
C TRP A 5 -7.19 70.71 -11.71
N PHE A 6 -8.22 69.96 -11.27
CA PHE A 6 -8.13 68.52 -10.99
C PHE A 6 -8.00 67.70 -12.27
N ASP A 7 -8.81 68.05 -13.28
CA ASP A 7 -8.76 67.41 -14.60
C ASP A 7 -7.44 67.72 -15.32
N ASN A 8 -6.94 68.96 -15.23
CA ASN A 8 -5.63 69.33 -15.76
C ASN A 8 -4.50 68.63 -15.00
N TRP A 9 -4.56 68.59 -13.66
CA TRP A 9 -3.54 67.92 -12.85
C TRP A 9 -3.44 66.43 -13.14
N ASN A 10 -4.56 65.72 -13.29
CA ASN A 10 -4.57 64.30 -13.67
C ASN A 10 -4.06 64.07 -15.10
N LYS A 11 -4.32 65.01 -16.02
CA LYS A 11 -3.83 64.95 -17.40
C LYS A 11 -2.32 65.18 -17.48
N ASP A 12 -1.80 66.07 -16.65
CA ASP A 12 -0.38 66.42 -16.58
C ASP A 12 0.43 65.46 -15.69
N ASN A 13 -0.23 64.70 -14.82
CA ASN A 13 0.38 63.72 -13.91
C ASN A 13 -0.32 62.34 -14.03
N PRO A 14 -0.25 61.67 -15.19
CA PRO A 14 -0.85 60.35 -15.34
C PRO A 14 -0.18 59.37 -14.39
N THR A 15 -0.90 58.90 -13.38
CA THR A 15 -0.38 57.90 -12.44
C THR A 15 -0.16 56.60 -13.21
N ASN A 16 1.11 56.25 -13.46
CA ASN A 16 1.46 55.03 -14.17
C ASN A 16 1.18 53.81 -13.28
N ILE A 17 -0.06 53.31 -13.33
CA ILE A 17 -0.46 52.07 -12.64
C ILE A 17 0.00 50.82 -13.38
N PHE A 18 0.24 50.92 -14.69
CA PHE A 18 0.66 49.79 -15.53
C PHE A 18 2.10 49.35 -15.22
N GLY A 19 3.02 50.29 -14.98
CA GLY A 19 4.41 49.97 -14.62
C GLY A 19 4.52 49.11 -13.34
N PRO A 20 3.96 49.55 -12.20
CA PRO A 20 3.89 48.75 -10.98
C PRO A 20 3.12 47.44 -11.17
N ALA A 21 2.00 47.42 -11.91
CA ALA A 21 1.25 46.20 -12.18
C ALA A 21 2.06 45.17 -13.01
N ILE A 22 2.80 45.63 -14.03
CA ILE A 22 3.72 44.80 -14.82
C ILE A 22 4.85 44.28 -13.93
N ALA A 23 5.44 45.12 -13.09
CA ALA A 23 6.52 44.71 -12.18
C ALA A 23 6.05 43.63 -11.17
N VAL A 24 4.88 43.83 -10.57
CA VAL A 24 4.26 42.84 -9.66
C VAL A 24 3.91 41.56 -10.41
N GLY A 25 3.35 41.66 -11.62
CA GLY A 25 3.05 40.51 -12.46
C GLY A 25 4.31 39.69 -12.80
N VAL A 26 5.38 40.36 -13.23
CA VAL A 26 6.67 39.71 -13.53
C VAL A 26 7.26 39.05 -12.29
N ALA A 27 7.27 39.74 -11.14
CA ALA A 27 7.75 39.17 -9.89
C ALA A 27 6.92 37.95 -9.45
N GLY A 28 5.58 38.03 -9.54
CA GLY A 28 4.69 36.92 -9.23
C GLY A 28 4.88 35.72 -10.14
N SER A 29 5.01 35.95 -11.46
CA SER A 29 5.34 34.89 -12.42
C SER A 29 6.70 34.26 -12.15
N ALA A 30 7.72 35.06 -11.81
CA ALA A 30 9.05 34.55 -11.47
C ALA A 30 9.03 33.69 -10.21
N VAL A 31 8.31 34.11 -9.16
CA VAL A 31 8.13 33.30 -7.94
C VAL A 31 7.38 32.02 -8.24
N PHE A 32 6.31 32.07 -9.05
CA PHE A 32 5.56 30.88 -9.46
C PHE A 32 6.45 29.91 -10.25
N VAL A 33 7.19 30.40 -11.25
CA VAL A 33 8.12 29.57 -12.03
C VAL A 33 9.23 28.99 -11.14
N ALA A 34 9.79 29.77 -10.22
CA ALA A 34 10.79 29.27 -9.28
C ALA A 34 10.21 28.19 -8.35
N ALA A 35 9.00 28.40 -7.82
CA ALA A 35 8.29 27.42 -7.00
C ALA A 35 7.95 26.16 -7.80
N MET A 36 7.64 26.27 -9.10
CA MET A 36 7.40 25.14 -9.99
C MET A 36 8.69 24.38 -10.31
N ILE A 37 9.80 25.08 -10.56
CA ILE A 37 11.11 24.43 -10.77
C ILE A 37 11.54 23.66 -9.52
N VAL A 38 11.35 24.24 -8.34
CA VAL A 38 11.65 23.57 -7.06
C VAL A 38 10.65 22.43 -6.78
N GLY A 39 9.36 22.69 -6.97
CA GLY A 39 8.28 21.75 -6.65
C GLY A 39 8.18 20.57 -7.61
N PHE A 40 8.53 20.75 -8.88
CA PHE A 40 8.59 19.66 -9.86
C PHE A 40 9.91 18.87 -9.78
N GLY A 41 10.87 19.33 -8.97
CA GLY A 41 12.15 18.67 -8.82
C GLY A 41 12.93 18.60 -10.12
N GLN A 42 13.81 17.60 -10.25
CA GLN A 42 14.46 17.33 -11.52
C GLN A 42 13.50 16.57 -12.46
N PRO A 43 13.18 17.10 -13.64
CA PRO A 43 12.27 16.41 -14.57
C PRO A 43 12.99 15.36 -15.43
N PHE A 44 14.32 15.21 -15.27
CA PHE A 44 15.12 14.29 -16.07
C PHE A 44 15.17 12.92 -15.41
N PRO A 45 14.97 11.83 -16.16
CA PRO A 45 15.18 10.49 -15.63
C PRO A 45 16.66 10.34 -15.25
N THR A 46 16.91 9.91 -14.02
CA THR A 46 18.28 9.70 -13.53
C THR A 46 18.79 8.32 -13.87
N GLU A 47 17.87 7.35 -13.88
CA GLU A 47 18.16 5.97 -14.21
C GLU A 47 16.92 5.30 -14.84
N SER A 48 17.12 4.21 -15.55
CA SER A 48 16.02 3.44 -16.12
C SER A 48 16.34 1.96 -16.07
N GLN A 49 15.43 1.18 -15.48
CA GLN A 49 15.50 -0.27 -15.46
C GLN A 49 14.82 -0.82 -16.72
N GLN A 50 15.58 -1.47 -17.59
CA GLN A 50 15.01 -2.16 -18.75
C GLN A 50 14.30 -3.45 -18.30
N THR A 51 12.99 -3.56 -18.56
CA THR A 51 12.16 -4.70 -18.09
C THR A 51 11.76 -5.67 -19.21
N GLY A 52 12.10 -5.36 -20.47
CA GLY A 52 11.81 -6.24 -21.61
C GLY A 52 12.83 -6.14 -22.75
N PRO A 53 12.63 -6.87 -23.87
CA PRO A 53 13.55 -6.86 -25.00
C PRO A 53 13.82 -5.47 -25.57
N ARG A 54 15.01 -5.25 -26.14
CA ARG A 54 15.38 -3.95 -26.72
C ARG A 54 14.40 -3.54 -27.82
N GLY A 55 13.94 -2.29 -27.78
CA GLY A 55 13.02 -1.72 -28.77
C GLY A 55 11.53 -1.92 -28.50
N THR A 56 11.14 -2.62 -27.42
CA THR A 56 9.73 -2.75 -27.02
C THR A 56 9.20 -1.56 -26.21
N GLY A 57 10.10 -0.69 -25.74
CA GLY A 57 9.75 0.41 -24.84
C GLY A 57 9.52 -0.01 -23.38
N MET A 58 9.69 -1.29 -23.05
CA MET A 58 9.53 -1.79 -21.68
C MET A 58 10.69 -1.37 -20.78
N HIS A 59 10.43 -0.37 -19.94
CA HIS A 59 11.35 0.10 -18.91
C HIS A 59 10.60 0.85 -17.80
N VAL A 60 11.13 0.79 -16.59
CA VAL A 60 10.70 1.65 -15.47
C VAL A 60 11.70 2.79 -15.34
N GLN A 61 11.23 4.03 -15.42
CA GLN A 61 12.08 5.18 -15.14
C GLN A 61 12.21 5.36 -13.63
N GLU A 62 13.43 5.54 -13.16
CA GLU A 62 13.71 5.90 -11.78
C GLU A 62 14.05 7.38 -11.72
N PHE A 63 13.36 8.09 -10.83
CA PHE A 63 13.63 9.49 -10.52
C PHE A 63 14.34 9.50 -9.17
N VAL A 64 15.68 9.55 -9.17
CA VAL A 64 16.47 9.69 -7.95
C VAL A 64 16.15 11.07 -7.38
N SER A 65 15.45 11.05 -6.25
CA SER A 65 15.27 12.23 -5.42
C SER A 65 16.41 12.28 -4.40
N ASP A 66 17.13 13.40 -4.30
CA ASP A 66 18.22 13.61 -3.34
C ASP A 66 17.75 13.63 -1.86
N LEU A 67 16.50 13.26 -1.57
CA LEU A 67 16.01 12.97 -0.22
C LEU A 67 16.44 11.55 0.21
N ALA A 68 17.72 11.24 0.04
CA ALA A 68 18.34 9.91 0.16
C ALA A 68 18.38 9.31 1.60
N VAL A 69 17.48 9.74 2.48
CA VAL A 69 17.19 9.05 3.73
C VAL A 69 15.82 8.42 3.57
N TYR A 70 15.76 7.09 3.62
CA TYR A 70 14.51 6.35 3.76
C TYR A 70 14.24 6.22 5.26
N PRO A 71 13.54 7.18 5.90
CA PRO A 71 13.35 7.19 7.36
C PRO A 71 12.71 5.90 7.87
N ASP A 72 11.93 5.24 7.00
CA ASP A 72 11.28 3.98 7.31
C ASP A 72 12.29 2.85 7.55
N VAL A 73 13.41 2.78 6.82
CA VAL A 73 14.42 1.72 7.04
C VAL A 73 15.17 1.96 8.35
N GLU A 74 15.47 3.23 8.66
CA GLU A 74 16.17 3.62 9.90
C GLU A 74 15.30 3.38 11.13
N GLY A 75 13.97 3.49 11.00
CA GLY A 75 13.02 3.27 12.10
C GLY A 75 12.74 1.80 12.42
N PHE A 76 13.28 0.83 11.67
CA PHE A 76 13.06 -0.59 11.96
C PHE A 76 13.95 -1.07 13.12
N PHE A 77 13.34 -1.36 14.27
CA PHE A 77 14.02 -2.03 15.39
C PHE A 77 14.32 -3.50 15.08
N THR A 78 15.53 -3.96 15.41
CA THR A 78 15.94 -5.38 15.28
C THR A 78 16.94 -5.78 16.37
N SER A 79 16.93 -7.05 16.76
CA SER A 79 17.90 -7.68 17.67
C SER A 79 18.10 -9.15 17.32
N GLU A 80 19.31 -9.68 17.51
CA GLU A 80 19.57 -11.10 17.26
C GLU A 80 18.75 -11.99 18.21
N PRO A 81 18.22 -13.14 17.71
CA PRO A 81 17.53 -14.09 18.57
C PRO A 81 18.49 -14.80 19.53
N ILE A 82 17.93 -15.30 20.62
CA ILE A 82 18.67 -16.11 21.58
C ILE A 82 18.45 -17.57 21.22
N VAL A 83 19.52 -18.29 20.86
CA VAL A 83 19.42 -19.73 20.59
C VAL A 83 18.97 -20.47 21.85
N PRO A 84 17.79 -21.12 21.85
CA PRO A 84 17.31 -21.87 23.01
C PRO A 84 18.26 -23.01 23.38
N ALA A 85 18.54 -23.18 24.66
CA ALA A 85 19.26 -24.37 25.14
C ALA A 85 18.36 -25.62 25.07
N ASP A 86 18.96 -26.80 24.89
CA ASP A 86 18.25 -28.07 24.94
C ASP A 86 17.40 -28.19 26.22
N GLY A 87 16.08 -28.35 26.04
CA GLY A 87 15.12 -28.48 27.16
C GLY A 87 14.80 -27.17 27.89
N ALA A 88 15.03 -26.01 27.26
CA ALA A 88 14.60 -24.71 27.80
C ALA A 88 13.09 -24.70 28.12
N ALA A 89 12.72 -23.95 29.16
CA ALA A 89 11.32 -23.74 29.49
C ALA A 89 10.64 -22.89 28.41
N LEU A 90 9.40 -23.24 28.07
CA LEU A 90 8.59 -22.53 27.08
C LEU A 90 7.49 -21.72 27.78
N MET A 91 6.95 -20.71 27.09
CA MET A 91 5.86 -19.87 27.59
C MET A 91 4.60 -20.68 27.92
N GLY A 92 4.28 -21.68 27.10
CA GLY A 92 3.06 -22.50 27.26
C GLY A 92 1.80 -21.64 27.32
N ASP A 93 0.87 -22.02 28.19
CA ASP A 93 -0.43 -21.34 28.36
C ASP A 93 -0.38 -20.18 29.37
N ALA A 94 0.75 -19.47 29.46
CA ALA A 94 0.87 -18.32 30.35
C ALA A 94 -0.13 -17.20 29.96
N GLU A 95 -0.58 -16.45 30.96
CA GLU A 95 -1.56 -15.38 30.76
C GLU A 95 -1.04 -14.31 29.78
N GLY A 96 -1.84 -13.96 28.78
CA GLY A 96 -1.48 -12.96 27.76
C GLY A 96 -0.58 -13.47 26.64
N VAL A 97 -0.27 -14.78 26.61
CA VAL A 97 0.51 -15.41 25.51
C VAL A 97 -0.44 -15.89 24.41
N PRO A 98 -0.26 -15.44 23.17
CA PRO A 98 -0.97 -15.99 22.02
C PRO A 98 -0.59 -17.46 21.80
N PRO A 99 -1.53 -18.35 21.42
CA PRO A 99 -1.24 -19.76 21.20
C PRO A 99 -0.09 -20.02 20.22
N SER A 100 0.03 -19.21 19.16
CA SER A 100 1.10 -19.35 18.17
C SER A 100 2.50 -18.97 18.68
N LEU A 101 2.59 -18.36 19.87
CA LEU A 101 3.84 -18.01 20.55
C LEU A 101 4.09 -18.88 21.80
N ALA A 102 3.24 -19.86 22.09
CA ALA A 102 3.36 -20.72 23.27
C ALA A 102 4.66 -21.54 23.30
N ASN A 103 5.24 -21.82 22.13
CA ASN A 103 6.48 -22.60 21.99
C ASN A 103 7.76 -21.75 22.09
N LEU A 104 7.65 -20.47 22.43
CA LEU A 104 8.84 -19.62 22.62
C LEU A 104 9.42 -19.77 24.02
N THR A 105 10.74 -19.57 24.16
CA THR A 105 11.34 -19.35 25.47
C THR A 105 10.94 -17.98 26.01
N PRO A 106 10.94 -17.76 27.35
CA PRO A 106 10.65 -16.46 27.94
C PRO A 106 11.48 -15.32 27.36
N GLU A 107 12.77 -15.55 27.10
CA GLU A 107 13.67 -14.51 26.59
C GLU A 107 13.33 -14.13 25.14
N ASN A 108 13.02 -15.09 24.27
CA ASN A 108 12.63 -14.80 22.90
C ASN A 108 11.21 -14.21 22.80
N TYR A 109 10.30 -14.64 23.68
CA TYR A 109 8.97 -14.03 23.80
C TYR A 109 9.07 -12.55 24.18
N GLU A 110 9.84 -12.22 25.23
CA GLU A 110 10.04 -10.83 25.67
C GLU A 110 10.74 -9.99 24.59
N ARG A 111 11.73 -10.56 23.90
CA ARG A 111 12.41 -9.93 22.75
C ARG A 111 11.42 -9.55 21.65
N LEU A 112 10.58 -10.51 21.23
CA LEU A 112 9.59 -10.32 20.19
C LEU A 112 8.53 -9.29 20.59
N VAL A 113 7.95 -9.41 21.79
CA VAL A 113 6.92 -8.47 22.27
C VAL A 113 7.47 -7.05 22.36
N THR A 114 8.73 -6.88 22.79
CA THR A 114 9.40 -5.58 22.81
C THR A 114 9.52 -4.98 21.41
N ALA A 115 9.92 -5.78 20.42
CA ALA A 115 9.97 -5.34 19.03
C ALA A 115 8.59 -4.99 18.48
N MET A 116 7.58 -5.81 18.78
CA MET A 116 6.20 -5.55 18.35
C MET A 116 5.66 -4.24 18.90
N ARG A 117 5.96 -3.89 20.16
CA ARG A 117 5.56 -2.61 20.79
C ARG A 117 6.18 -1.42 20.07
N ASP A 118 7.47 -1.50 19.74
CA ASP A 118 8.16 -0.47 18.96
C ASP A 118 7.56 -0.36 17.55
N TRP A 119 7.40 -1.50 16.87
CA TRP A 119 6.95 -1.54 15.50
C TRP A 119 5.52 -1.05 15.30
N THR A 120 4.66 -1.29 16.29
CA THR A 120 3.26 -0.87 16.29
C THR A 120 3.04 0.47 16.97
N GLY A 121 4.01 0.97 17.75
CA GLY A 121 3.84 2.16 18.57
C GLY A 121 2.80 2.00 19.69
N ILE A 122 2.51 0.76 20.12
CA ILE A 122 1.57 0.43 21.20
C ILE A 122 2.39 -0.02 22.42
N PRO A 123 2.64 0.84 23.43
CA PRO A 123 3.59 0.54 24.50
C PRO A 123 3.20 -0.63 25.42
N ASP A 124 1.90 -0.82 25.62
CA ASP A 124 1.31 -1.80 26.54
C ASP A 124 0.83 -3.09 25.83
N LEU A 125 1.21 -3.27 24.56
CA LEU A 125 0.81 -4.44 23.75
C LEU A 125 1.24 -5.75 24.42
N LEU A 126 0.30 -6.68 24.60
CA LEU A 126 0.53 -7.98 25.25
C LEU A 126 1.11 -7.88 26.68
N GLU A 127 0.90 -6.76 27.38
CA GLU A 127 1.18 -6.72 28.82
C GLU A 127 0.27 -7.71 29.57
N PRO A 128 0.81 -8.49 30.53
CA PRO A 128 -0.01 -9.39 31.34
C PRO A 128 -1.19 -8.67 32.01
N GLY A 129 -2.40 -9.19 31.81
CA GLY A 129 -3.64 -8.59 32.29
C GLY A 129 -4.21 -7.46 31.42
N ASN A 130 -3.59 -7.10 30.29
CA ASN A 130 -4.14 -6.12 29.34
C ASN A 130 -5.15 -6.78 28.40
N ASP A 131 -6.44 -6.61 28.69
CA ASP A 131 -7.57 -7.14 27.91
C ASP A 131 -8.09 -6.15 26.85
N SER A 132 -7.30 -5.15 26.47
CA SER A 132 -7.67 -4.18 25.44
C SER A 132 -7.98 -4.83 24.08
N TYR A 133 -8.77 -4.15 23.26
CA TYR A 133 -9.04 -4.62 21.90
C TYR A 133 -7.74 -4.75 21.08
N GLN A 134 -6.72 -3.92 21.35
CA GLN A 134 -5.42 -4.02 20.69
C GLN A 134 -4.74 -5.35 20.99
N THR A 135 -4.79 -5.81 22.24
CA THR A 135 -4.29 -7.15 22.61
C THR A 135 -5.02 -8.24 21.84
N THR A 136 -6.34 -8.19 21.79
CA THR A 136 -7.14 -9.19 21.04
C THR A 136 -6.81 -9.18 19.54
N VAL A 137 -6.66 -8.00 18.94
CA VAL A 137 -6.25 -7.85 17.53
C VAL A 137 -4.83 -8.39 17.31
N ALA A 138 -3.92 -8.21 18.26
CA ALA A 138 -2.53 -8.65 18.14
C ALA A 138 -2.41 -10.15 17.88
N TYR A 139 -3.29 -10.96 18.48
CA TYR A 139 -3.26 -12.42 18.34
C TYR A 139 -3.48 -12.80 16.87
N SER A 140 -4.49 -12.20 16.23
CA SER A 140 -4.77 -12.39 14.81
C SER A 140 -3.64 -11.84 13.92
N MET A 141 -3.06 -10.69 14.28
CA MET A 141 -1.97 -10.09 13.49
C MET A 141 -0.66 -10.90 13.54
N ILE A 142 -0.35 -11.56 14.66
CA ILE A 142 0.80 -12.46 14.78
C ILE A 142 0.60 -13.67 13.85
N GLU A 143 -0.56 -14.32 13.94
CA GLU A 143 -0.88 -15.49 13.12
C GLU A 143 -0.88 -15.13 11.62
N MET A 144 -1.46 -13.98 11.26
CA MET A 144 -1.41 -13.43 9.91
C MET A 144 0.03 -13.25 9.42
N THR A 145 0.91 -12.69 10.27
CA THR A 145 2.33 -12.45 9.94
C THR A 145 3.06 -13.77 9.72
N GLN A 146 2.86 -14.75 10.60
CA GLN A 146 3.43 -16.10 10.47
C GLN A 146 2.94 -16.80 9.20
N ASN A 147 1.65 -16.73 8.91
CA ASN A 147 1.05 -17.31 7.70
C ASN A 147 1.65 -16.70 6.42
N ILE A 148 1.77 -15.37 6.36
CA ILE A 148 2.37 -14.68 5.22
C ILE A 148 3.83 -15.13 5.02
N ASN A 149 4.62 -15.20 6.08
CA ASN A 149 6.03 -15.56 5.97
C ASN A 149 6.27 -17.02 5.56
N GLN A 150 5.44 -17.94 6.07
CA GLN A 150 5.56 -19.37 5.81
C GLN A 150 4.87 -19.79 4.52
N ASN A 151 3.57 -19.54 4.40
CA ASN A 151 2.73 -20.10 3.34
C ASN A 151 2.72 -19.23 2.09
N TRP A 152 3.05 -17.94 2.21
CA TRP A 152 3.17 -17.01 1.08
C TRP A 152 4.62 -16.66 0.71
N ALA A 153 5.59 -17.51 1.07
CA ALA A 153 6.99 -17.34 0.72
C ALA A 153 7.22 -17.16 -0.80
N ALA A 154 6.39 -17.78 -1.65
CA ALA A 154 6.44 -17.58 -3.11
C ALA A 154 6.10 -16.16 -3.58
N HIS A 155 5.47 -15.35 -2.71
CA HIS A 155 5.27 -13.92 -2.91
C HIS A 155 6.30 -13.10 -2.12
N VAL A 156 6.31 -13.23 -0.79
CA VAL A 156 7.12 -12.38 0.09
C VAL A 156 8.60 -12.74 0.13
N GLN A 157 9.02 -13.84 -0.50
CA GLN A 157 10.43 -14.22 -0.62
C GLN A 157 10.80 -14.58 -2.07
N ALA A 158 10.02 -14.13 -3.06
CA ALA A 158 10.16 -14.54 -4.46
C ALA A 158 11.55 -14.24 -5.08
N ASN A 159 12.23 -13.20 -4.60
CA ASN A 159 13.52 -12.75 -5.14
C ASN A 159 14.67 -12.86 -4.13
N ALA A 160 14.36 -12.74 -2.84
CA ALA A 160 15.30 -12.79 -1.73
C ALA A 160 14.53 -13.13 -0.45
N GLU A 161 15.23 -13.67 0.55
CA GLU A 161 14.69 -13.82 1.90
C GLU A 161 14.45 -12.43 2.49
N VAL A 162 13.18 -12.04 2.62
CA VAL A 162 12.80 -10.75 3.22
C VAL A 162 11.71 -10.87 4.27
N GLY A 163 10.59 -11.50 3.90
CA GLY A 163 9.42 -11.67 4.76
C GLY A 163 8.75 -10.34 5.14
N VAL A 164 7.89 -10.40 6.15
CA VAL A 164 7.14 -9.27 6.72
C VAL A 164 7.19 -9.32 8.25
N THR A 165 7.08 -8.14 8.86
CA THR A 165 6.88 -7.96 10.31
C THR A 165 5.74 -6.98 10.55
N CYS A 166 5.38 -6.72 11.81
CA CYS A 166 4.40 -5.70 12.14
C CYS A 166 4.80 -4.32 11.57
N TYR A 167 6.10 -4.03 11.53
CA TYR A 167 6.64 -2.77 11.04
C TYR A 167 6.37 -2.54 9.56
N THR A 168 6.32 -3.61 8.75
CA THR A 168 6.04 -3.54 7.31
C THR A 168 4.80 -2.69 7.01
N CYS A 169 3.75 -2.82 7.83
CA CYS A 169 2.51 -2.06 7.75
C CYS A 169 2.48 -0.86 8.72
N HIS A 170 2.80 -1.09 10.00
CA HIS A 170 2.54 -0.12 11.07
C HIS A 170 3.50 1.07 11.07
N ARG A 171 4.77 0.89 10.68
CA ARG A 171 5.79 1.95 10.68
C ARG A 171 5.84 2.75 12.00
N GLY A 172 5.72 2.07 13.14
CA GLY A 172 5.73 2.68 14.47
C GLY A 172 4.43 3.39 14.86
N GLN A 173 3.32 3.17 14.14
CA GLN A 173 2.02 3.79 14.40
C GLN A 173 0.95 2.74 14.75
N PRO A 174 0.10 2.98 15.76
CA PRO A 174 -0.95 2.03 16.16
C PRO A 174 -1.97 1.74 15.06
N VAL A 175 -2.18 2.69 14.16
CA VAL A 175 -3.01 2.53 12.97
C VAL A 175 -2.09 2.59 11.75
N PRO A 176 -2.00 1.50 10.96
CA PRO A 176 -1.19 1.50 9.74
C PRO A 176 -1.62 2.60 8.76
N ASN A 177 -0.64 3.15 8.04
CA ASN A 177 -0.91 4.02 6.91
C ASN A 177 -1.37 3.22 5.68
N ASN A 178 -2.02 3.88 4.73
CA ASN A 178 -2.44 3.29 3.46
C ASN A 178 -3.39 2.07 3.60
N VAL A 179 -4.19 2.04 4.67
CA VAL A 179 -5.39 1.20 4.76
C VAL A 179 -6.50 1.77 3.88
N TRP A 180 -7.52 0.97 3.60
CA TRP A 180 -8.67 1.41 2.80
C TRP A 180 -10.02 1.02 3.44
N PHE A 181 -11.02 1.82 3.12
CA PHE A 181 -12.43 1.62 3.48
C PHE A 181 -13.27 1.62 2.21
N GLN A 182 -14.46 1.05 2.29
CA GLN A 182 -15.46 1.17 1.23
C GLN A 182 -15.87 2.65 1.08
N VAL A 183 -15.89 3.13 -0.17
CA VAL A 183 -16.23 4.53 -0.49
C VAL A 183 -17.24 4.67 -1.62
N SER A 184 -17.49 3.58 -2.36
CA SER A 184 -18.43 3.55 -3.47
C SER A 184 -19.85 3.32 -2.96
N PRO A 185 -20.91 3.90 -3.57
CA PRO A 185 -20.87 4.88 -4.65
C PRO A 185 -20.29 6.23 -4.21
N VAL A 186 -19.50 6.84 -5.09
CA VAL A 186 -18.83 8.13 -4.84
C VAL A 186 -19.64 9.34 -5.33
N ASN A 187 -20.70 9.14 -6.12
CA ASN A 187 -21.60 10.21 -6.57
C ASN A 187 -23.05 9.92 -6.16
N SER A 188 -23.56 10.63 -5.15
CA SER A 188 -24.90 10.42 -4.58
C SER A 188 -26.05 10.86 -5.49
N ASN A 189 -25.80 11.69 -6.50
CA ASN A 189 -26.85 12.29 -7.35
C ASN A 189 -27.17 11.47 -8.61
N VAL A 190 -26.50 10.34 -8.81
CA VAL A 190 -26.67 9.45 -9.96
C VAL A 190 -26.72 8.00 -9.51
N ALA A 191 -27.20 7.10 -10.36
CA ALA A 191 -27.32 5.67 -10.07
C ALA A 191 -26.57 4.82 -11.12
N GLY A 192 -26.38 3.54 -10.82
CA GLY A 192 -25.66 2.60 -11.68
C GLY A 192 -24.17 2.92 -11.80
N TRP A 193 -23.56 2.58 -12.94
CA TRP A 193 -22.11 2.72 -13.16
C TRP A 193 -21.58 4.14 -12.90
N SER A 194 -22.34 5.16 -13.30
CA SER A 194 -21.95 6.57 -13.11
C SER A 194 -21.82 6.98 -11.64
N ALA A 195 -22.41 6.22 -10.72
CA ALA A 195 -22.28 6.46 -9.28
C ALA A 195 -20.88 6.09 -8.75
N ASN A 196 -20.15 5.22 -9.45
CA ASN A 196 -18.91 4.63 -8.95
C ASN A 196 -17.63 5.28 -9.53
N GLN A 197 -17.76 6.16 -10.53
CA GLN A 197 -16.63 6.76 -11.26
C GLN A 197 -16.78 8.27 -11.50
N ASN A 198 -15.95 8.89 -12.33
CA ASN A 198 -16.01 10.33 -12.65
C ASN A 198 -15.83 11.28 -11.45
N ARG A 199 -15.12 10.83 -10.41
CA ARG A 199 -14.77 11.64 -9.25
C ARG A 199 -13.30 11.45 -8.92
N VAL A 200 -12.56 12.56 -8.82
CA VAL A 200 -11.17 12.54 -8.37
C VAL A 200 -11.16 12.24 -6.87
N THR A 201 -10.57 11.12 -6.49
CA THR A 201 -10.37 10.71 -5.10
C THR A 201 -8.97 10.12 -4.94
N MET A 202 -8.53 9.95 -3.69
CA MET A 202 -7.31 9.19 -3.40
C MET A 202 -7.42 7.74 -3.90
N VAL A 203 -8.60 7.13 -3.76
CA VAL A 203 -8.88 5.76 -4.25
C VAL A 203 -8.82 5.71 -5.76
N SER A 204 -9.36 6.70 -6.49
CA SER A 204 -9.28 6.71 -7.96
C SER A 204 -7.88 7.01 -8.50
N ASN A 205 -6.86 7.13 -7.63
CA ASN A 205 -5.49 7.55 -7.97
C ASN A 205 -5.50 8.83 -8.81
N PHE A 206 -6.36 9.79 -8.44
CA PHE A 206 -6.57 11.06 -9.13
C PHE A 206 -7.07 10.95 -10.58
N THR A 207 -7.60 9.79 -10.98
CA THR A 207 -8.26 9.59 -12.28
C THR A 207 -9.78 9.72 -12.17
N SER A 208 -10.47 9.66 -13.31
CA SER A 208 -11.94 9.56 -13.40
C SER A 208 -12.45 8.11 -13.41
N LEU A 209 -11.59 7.12 -13.18
CA LEU A 209 -11.94 5.70 -13.21
C LEU A 209 -12.78 5.28 -11.98
N PRO A 210 -13.40 4.08 -12.00
CA PRO A 210 -14.17 3.56 -10.88
C PRO A 210 -13.38 3.53 -9.57
N SER A 211 -14.07 3.75 -8.43
CA SER A 211 -13.48 3.74 -7.09
C SER A 211 -13.81 2.49 -6.28
N ASP A 212 -14.53 1.53 -6.86
CA ASP A 212 -14.96 0.27 -6.21
C ASP A 212 -14.02 -0.92 -6.51
N TYR A 213 -12.88 -0.68 -7.14
CA TYR A 213 -12.03 -1.77 -7.64
C TYR A 213 -11.39 -2.63 -6.54
N LEU A 214 -11.00 -2.05 -5.38
CA LEU A 214 -10.44 -2.82 -4.26
C LEU A 214 -11.50 -3.74 -3.67
N GLU A 215 -12.69 -3.19 -3.39
CA GLU A 215 -13.84 -3.97 -2.91
C GLU A 215 -14.21 -5.07 -3.89
N THR A 216 -14.27 -4.77 -5.18
CA THR A 216 -14.69 -5.74 -6.21
C THR A 216 -13.71 -6.90 -6.36
N TYR A 217 -12.39 -6.65 -6.28
CA TYR A 217 -11.38 -7.67 -6.59
C TYR A 217 -10.73 -8.30 -5.36
N LEU A 218 -10.76 -7.65 -4.19
CA LEU A 218 -10.11 -8.15 -2.98
C LEU A 218 -11.09 -8.69 -1.95
N LEU A 219 -12.40 -8.44 -2.08
CA LEU A 219 -13.42 -9.03 -1.24
C LEU A 219 -14.24 -10.04 -2.03
N ALA A 220 -14.58 -11.14 -1.38
CA ALA A 220 -15.48 -12.12 -1.92
C ALA A 220 -16.92 -11.58 -1.92
N ASP A 221 -17.71 -11.99 -2.90
CA ASP A 221 -19.15 -11.76 -2.90
C ASP A 221 -19.87 -12.62 -1.84
N ALA A 222 -21.20 -12.48 -1.75
CA ALA A 222 -22.02 -13.21 -0.78
C ALA A 222 -21.96 -14.75 -0.97
N ASP A 223 -21.57 -15.23 -2.15
CA ASP A 223 -21.42 -16.64 -2.47
C ASP A 223 -19.96 -17.12 -2.30
N GLY A 224 -19.06 -16.26 -1.81
CA GLY A 224 -17.65 -16.57 -1.57
C GLY A 224 -16.75 -16.48 -2.80
N ASN A 225 -17.20 -15.85 -3.88
CA ASN A 225 -16.44 -15.75 -5.14
C ASN A 225 -15.78 -14.38 -5.30
N TYR A 226 -14.58 -14.37 -5.91
CA TYR A 226 -13.90 -13.15 -6.31
C TYR A 226 -14.19 -12.79 -7.76
N ALA A 227 -14.32 -11.49 -8.05
CA ALA A 227 -14.59 -11.02 -9.40
C ALA A 227 -13.41 -11.28 -10.35
N ALA A 228 -13.73 -11.61 -11.61
CA ALA A 228 -12.73 -11.82 -12.64
C ALA A 228 -12.05 -10.49 -13.04
N ILE A 229 -10.72 -10.46 -12.99
CA ILE A 229 -9.89 -9.31 -13.42
C ILE A 229 -9.69 -9.33 -14.95
N ASN A 230 -9.64 -10.52 -15.55
CA ASN A 230 -9.44 -10.69 -16.99
C ASN A 230 -10.67 -10.22 -17.78
N VAL A 231 -10.43 -9.36 -18.76
CA VAL A 231 -11.49 -8.72 -19.58
C VAL A 231 -11.25 -8.86 -21.09
N HIS A 232 -10.24 -9.65 -21.50
CA HIS A 232 -9.84 -9.81 -22.89
C HIS A 232 -10.22 -11.21 -23.41
N ASP A 233 -10.72 -11.27 -24.64
CA ASP A 233 -11.02 -12.51 -25.34
C ASP A 233 -9.76 -13.17 -25.90
N LEU A 234 -9.62 -14.49 -25.81
CA LEU A 234 -8.44 -15.18 -26.36
C LEU A 234 -8.52 -15.37 -27.89
N GLU A 235 -9.72 -15.27 -28.46
CA GLU A 235 -9.96 -15.40 -29.89
C GLU A 235 -10.12 -14.03 -30.55
N SER A 236 -9.64 -13.91 -31.81
CA SER A 236 -9.70 -12.63 -32.54
C SER A 236 -11.12 -12.13 -32.84
N ARG A 237 -12.12 -13.03 -32.77
CA ARG A 237 -13.52 -12.75 -33.09
C ARG A 237 -14.43 -13.51 -32.13
N VAL A 238 -14.92 -12.81 -31.11
CA VAL A 238 -15.88 -13.33 -30.15
C VAL A 238 -17.15 -12.50 -30.19
N ALA A 239 -18.30 -13.16 -30.11
CA ALA A 239 -19.58 -12.50 -29.93
C ALA A 239 -19.82 -12.34 -28.42
N ASN A 240 -19.91 -11.10 -27.96
CA ASN A 240 -20.17 -10.80 -26.55
C ASN A 240 -21.55 -11.34 -26.12
N GLN A 241 -21.56 -12.27 -25.18
CA GLN A 241 -22.73 -12.92 -24.61
C GLN A 241 -23.20 -12.22 -23.33
N PRO A 242 -24.48 -12.37 -22.94
CA PRO A 242 -24.94 -11.89 -21.64
C PRO A 242 -24.08 -12.46 -20.50
N GLY A 243 -23.48 -11.57 -19.72
CA GLY A 243 -22.56 -11.93 -18.62
C GLY A 243 -21.08 -11.72 -18.96
N ASP A 244 -20.72 -11.58 -20.23
CA ASP A 244 -19.36 -11.26 -20.63
C ASP A 244 -18.96 -9.85 -20.15
N PRO A 245 -17.68 -9.62 -19.84
CA PRO A 245 -17.20 -8.31 -19.45
C PRO A 245 -17.48 -7.28 -20.55
N LEU A 246 -17.88 -6.08 -20.11
CA LEU A 246 -18.07 -4.91 -20.93
C LEU A 246 -16.92 -3.91 -20.70
N ILE A 247 -16.98 -2.78 -21.40
CA ILE A 247 -16.02 -1.69 -21.21
C ILE A 247 -15.95 -1.19 -19.75
N GLN A 248 -17.06 -1.31 -19.02
CA GLN A 248 -17.14 -0.98 -17.60
C GLN A 248 -16.18 -1.84 -16.76
N GLN A 249 -16.21 -3.15 -16.93
CA GLN A 249 -15.27 -4.07 -16.29
C GLN A 249 -13.83 -3.76 -16.71
N THR A 250 -13.62 -3.35 -17.96
CA THR A 250 -12.29 -2.91 -18.44
C THR A 250 -11.80 -1.66 -17.71
N GLU A 251 -12.66 -0.64 -17.54
CA GLU A 251 -12.35 0.58 -16.77
C GLU A 251 -12.00 0.26 -15.32
N ARG A 252 -12.72 -0.68 -14.69
CA ARG A 252 -12.44 -1.10 -13.31
C ARG A 252 -11.15 -1.89 -13.20
N THR A 253 -10.88 -2.84 -14.10
CA THR A 253 -9.59 -3.53 -14.18
C THR A 253 -8.46 -2.52 -14.36
N TYR A 254 -8.64 -1.51 -15.21
CA TYR A 254 -7.63 -0.47 -15.40
C TYR A 254 -7.42 0.39 -14.14
N ALA A 255 -8.49 0.70 -13.39
CA ALA A 255 -8.38 1.36 -12.09
C ALA A 255 -7.55 0.55 -11.09
N PHE A 256 -7.78 -0.76 -11.04
CA PHE A 256 -7.02 -1.68 -10.19
C PHE A 256 -5.54 -1.77 -10.60
N MET A 257 -5.25 -1.82 -11.91
CA MET A 257 -3.87 -1.85 -12.41
C MET A 257 -3.12 -0.52 -12.16
N ASN A 258 -3.83 0.62 -12.19
CA ASN A 258 -3.27 1.89 -11.74
C ASN A 258 -2.95 1.87 -10.24
N TYR A 259 -3.81 1.27 -9.42
CA TYR A 259 -3.52 1.07 -8.00
C TYR A 259 -2.29 0.19 -7.78
N PHE A 260 -2.14 -0.91 -8.52
CA PHE A 260 -0.95 -1.75 -8.48
C PHE A 260 0.33 -0.94 -8.76
N SER A 261 0.33 -0.22 -9.88
CA SER A 261 1.49 0.58 -10.31
C SER A 261 1.88 1.63 -9.25
N ASN A 262 0.91 2.38 -8.73
CA ASN A 262 1.14 3.39 -7.70
C ASN A 262 1.51 2.81 -6.33
N SER A 263 1.06 1.59 -6.01
CA SER A 263 1.38 0.93 -4.75
C SER A 263 2.82 0.47 -4.68
N LEU A 264 3.42 0.12 -5.83
CA LEU A 264 4.78 -0.40 -5.97
C LEU A 264 5.77 0.64 -6.50
N GLY A 265 5.33 1.84 -6.88
CA GLY A 265 6.20 2.87 -7.48
C GLY A 265 6.72 2.53 -8.87
N VAL A 266 5.99 1.69 -9.61
CA VAL A 266 6.38 1.20 -10.94
C VAL A 266 5.36 1.61 -12.00
N ASN A 267 5.58 1.21 -13.25
CA ASN A 267 4.62 1.39 -14.34
C ASN A 267 4.12 0.04 -14.90
N CYS A 268 3.18 0.08 -15.85
CA CYS A 268 2.57 -1.11 -16.44
C CYS A 268 3.59 -2.09 -17.05
N THR A 269 4.70 -1.56 -17.59
CA THR A 269 5.74 -2.36 -18.26
C THR A 269 6.67 -3.10 -17.29
N PHE A 270 6.50 -2.89 -15.99
CA PHE A 270 7.12 -3.72 -14.98
C PHE A 270 6.57 -5.15 -14.99
N CYS A 271 5.27 -5.32 -15.25
CA CYS A 271 4.61 -6.63 -15.32
C CYS A 271 4.25 -7.05 -16.75
N HIS A 272 3.91 -6.12 -17.64
CA HIS A 272 3.29 -6.44 -18.93
C HIS A 272 4.07 -5.92 -20.14
N ASN A 273 3.99 -6.65 -21.26
CA ASN A 273 4.09 -6.02 -22.56
C ASN A 273 2.73 -5.43 -22.95
N THR A 274 2.62 -4.10 -22.98
CA THR A 274 1.33 -3.40 -23.13
C THR A 274 0.65 -3.63 -24.49
N ARG A 275 1.35 -4.20 -25.48
CA ARG A 275 0.71 -4.63 -26.73
C ARG A 275 -0.21 -5.84 -26.56
N ALA A 276 -0.03 -6.61 -25.48
CA ALA A 276 -0.81 -7.81 -25.16
C ALA A 276 -0.78 -8.08 -23.65
N PHE A 277 -1.57 -7.32 -22.87
CA PHE A 277 -1.62 -7.45 -21.41
C PHE A 277 -1.96 -8.87 -20.91
N TYR A 278 -2.74 -9.62 -21.69
CA TYR A 278 -3.25 -10.95 -21.33
C TYR A 278 -2.29 -12.09 -21.65
N ASP A 279 -1.23 -11.86 -22.42
CA ASP A 279 -0.41 -12.94 -22.99
C ASP A 279 0.70 -13.37 -22.03
N PRO A 280 0.61 -14.55 -21.39
CA PRO A 280 1.60 -15.01 -20.42
C PRO A 280 2.99 -15.28 -21.05
N SER A 281 3.10 -15.35 -22.38
CA SER A 281 4.39 -15.46 -23.06
C SER A 281 5.12 -14.12 -23.23
N GLN A 282 4.46 -13.01 -22.89
CA GLN A 282 4.95 -11.65 -23.08
C GLN A 282 4.93 -10.79 -21.81
N VAL A 283 4.54 -11.37 -20.67
CA VAL A 283 4.66 -10.74 -19.35
C VAL A 283 6.04 -10.98 -18.74
N THR A 284 6.38 -10.23 -17.70
CA THR A 284 7.58 -10.45 -16.90
C THR A 284 7.28 -11.42 -15.74
N PRO A 285 8.29 -12.01 -15.07
CA PRO A 285 8.07 -12.84 -13.88
C PRO A 285 7.28 -12.13 -12.76
N GLN A 286 7.40 -10.81 -12.67
CA GLN A 286 6.68 -9.96 -11.70
C GLN A 286 5.16 -10.10 -11.82
N TRP A 287 4.64 -10.40 -13.01
CA TRP A 287 3.20 -10.65 -13.20
C TRP A 287 2.71 -11.85 -12.40
N ALA A 288 3.49 -12.93 -12.33
CA ALA A 288 3.14 -14.12 -11.54
C ALA A 288 3.22 -13.83 -10.03
N THR A 289 4.28 -13.15 -9.58
CA THR A 289 4.43 -12.73 -8.18
C THR A 289 3.29 -11.79 -7.74
N ALA A 290 2.87 -10.87 -8.62
CA ALA A 290 1.74 -9.98 -8.40
C ALA A 290 0.41 -10.76 -8.30
N GLY A 291 0.22 -11.78 -9.14
CA GLY A 291 -0.93 -12.68 -9.08
C GLY A 291 -1.04 -13.41 -7.73
N LEU A 292 0.08 -13.93 -7.21
CA LEU A 292 0.13 -14.51 -5.86
C LEU A 292 -0.19 -13.47 -4.78
N GLY A 293 0.30 -12.23 -4.94
CA GLY A 293 0.00 -11.14 -4.00
C GLY A 293 -1.49 -10.79 -3.92
N ILE A 294 -2.25 -10.92 -5.03
CA ILE A 294 -3.71 -10.74 -5.01
C ILE A 294 -4.37 -11.79 -4.12
N ILE A 295 -4.01 -13.07 -4.33
CA ILE A 295 -4.61 -14.19 -3.59
C ILE A 295 -4.22 -14.11 -2.11
N MET A 296 -2.96 -13.77 -1.81
CA MET A 296 -2.50 -13.52 -0.44
C MET A 296 -3.34 -12.45 0.26
N VAL A 297 -3.56 -11.30 -0.40
CA VAL A 297 -4.37 -10.22 0.18
C VAL A 297 -5.83 -10.65 0.37
N GLN A 298 -6.41 -11.38 -0.59
CA GLN A 298 -7.76 -11.93 -0.49
C GLN A 298 -7.91 -12.85 0.74
N GLU A 299 -7.01 -13.82 0.90
CA GLU A 299 -6.95 -14.70 2.08
C GLU A 299 -6.77 -13.90 3.36
N THR A 300 -5.79 -13.00 3.36
CA THR A 300 -5.47 -12.17 4.53
C THR A 300 -6.67 -11.36 5.01
N LEU A 301 -7.40 -10.77 4.07
CA LEU A 301 -8.61 -10.01 4.37
C LEU A 301 -9.70 -10.92 4.96
N ALA A 302 -9.97 -12.05 4.32
CA ALA A 302 -11.02 -12.97 4.72
C ALA A 302 -10.78 -13.59 6.10
N GLU A 303 -9.55 -14.05 6.36
CA GLU A 303 -9.22 -14.84 7.56
C GLU A 303 -8.86 -13.98 8.77
N TYR A 304 -8.17 -12.86 8.56
CA TYR A 304 -7.58 -12.09 9.67
C TYR A 304 -8.15 -10.69 9.87
N ILE A 305 -8.61 -10.01 8.81
CA ILE A 305 -9.03 -8.61 8.92
C ILE A 305 -10.54 -8.48 9.09
N LEU A 306 -11.33 -9.07 8.18
CA LEU A 306 -12.79 -8.95 8.22
C LEU A 306 -13.41 -9.43 9.55
N PRO A 307 -12.94 -10.52 10.20
CA PRO A 307 -13.48 -10.95 11.49
C PRO A 307 -13.26 -9.96 12.64
N LEU A 308 -12.32 -9.02 12.51
CA LEU A 308 -12.02 -8.04 13.57
C LEU A 308 -13.00 -6.86 13.61
N GLN A 309 -13.93 -6.79 12.67
CA GLN A 309 -14.97 -5.77 12.58
C GLN A 309 -15.68 -5.52 13.92
N ASP A 310 -16.05 -6.58 14.63
CA ASP A 310 -16.81 -6.52 15.91
C ASP A 310 -15.91 -6.33 17.14
N VAL A 311 -14.58 -6.42 16.95
CA VAL A 311 -13.58 -6.20 18.01
C VAL A 311 -13.15 -4.73 18.06
N LEU A 312 -13.09 -4.07 16.91
CA LEU A 312 -12.65 -2.69 16.82
C LEU A 312 -13.68 -1.71 17.37
N PRO A 313 -13.24 -0.66 18.10
CA PRO A 313 -14.14 0.39 18.55
C PRO A 313 -14.57 1.28 17.37
N ALA A 314 -15.71 1.97 17.52
CA ALA A 314 -16.36 2.68 16.42
C ALA A 314 -15.47 3.74 15.74
N GLU A 315 -14.58 4.39 16.49
CA GLU A 315 -13.61 5.37 15.97
C GLU A 315 -12.51 4.78 15.08
N ARG A 316 -12.40 3.44 15.00
CA ARG A 316 -11.49 2.74 14.09
C ARG A 316 -12.17 2.27 12.81
N LEU A 317 -13.49 2.39 12.71
CA LEU A 317 -14.27 1.95 11.56
C LEU A 317 -14.41 3.04 10.50
N GLY A 318 -14.68 2.64 9.27
CA GLY A 318 -14.82 3.52 8.13
C GLY A 318 -15.98 4.50 8.30
N PRO A 319 -15.84 5.77 7.89
CA PRO A 319 -16.82 6.81 8.21
C PRO A 319 -18.14 6.69 7.43
N VAL A 320 -18.17 5.88 6.35
CA VAL A 320 -19.34 5.74 5.47
C VAL A 320 -20.12 4.47 5.79
N TYR A 321 -19.43 3.33 5.83
CA TYR A 321 -20.05 2.01 6.00
C TYR A 321 -19.78 1.37 7.35
N ALA A 322 -19.08 2.08 8.26
CA ALA A 322 -18.60 1.52 9.51
C ALA A 322 -17.82 0.22 9.29
N ASP A 323 -17.09 0.10 8.18
CA ASP A 323 -16.33 -1.09 7.82
C ASP A 323 -14.92 -1.08 8.41
N VAL A 324 -14.38 -2.27 8.70
CA VAL A 324 -13.03 -2.47 9.23
C VAL A 324 -11.98 -1.88 8.28
N PRO A 325 -10.90 -1.25 8.79
CA PRO A 325 -9.78 -0.82 7.96
C PRO A 325 -9.13 -2.04 7.31
N LYS A 326 -9.12 -2.06 5.99
CA LYS A 326 -8.59 -3.18 5.20
C LYS A 326 -7.19 -2.88 4.70
N LEU A 327 -6.37 -3.92 4.58
CA LEU A 327 -5.07 -3.86 3.92
C LEU A 327 -5.19 -4.15 2.42
N ALA A 328 -4.18 -3.70 1.68
CA ALA A 328 -3.96 -4.03 0.27
C ALA A 328 -2.48 -3.77 -0.08
N CYS A 329 -2.12 -3.80 -1.37
CA CYS A 329 -0.74 -3.68 -1.84
C CYS A 329 0.01 -2.48 -1.20
N ARG A 330 -0.60 -1.30 -1.20
CA ARG A 330 0.01 -0.06 -0.70
C ARG A 330 0.25 -0.06 0.82
N THR A 331 -0.47 -0.88 1.59
CA THR A 331 -0.31 -0.96 3.05
C THR A 331 1.10 -1.42 3.41
N CYS A 332 1.65 -2.40 2.67
CA CYS A 332 3.01 -2.91 2.86
C CYS A 332 4.03 -2.17 1.98
N HIS A 333 3.76 -2.08 0.67
CA HIS A 333 4.73 -1.58 -0.31
C HIS A 333 4.97 -0.08 -0.21
N GLN A 334 3.95 0.69 0.15
CA GLN A 334 4.06 2.14 0.39
C GLN A 334 4.73 2.96 -0.74
N GLY A 335 4.62 2.51 -1.99
CA GLY A 335 5.23 3.16 -3.15
C GLY A 335 6.59 2.57 -3.55
N GLU A 336 7.04 1.50 -2.89
CA GLU A 336 8.29 0.81 -3.20
C GLU A 336 8.04 -0.57 -3.81
N GLN A 337 8.91 -0.97 -4.74
CA GLN A 337 8.80 -2.29 -5.40
C GLN A 337 8.86 -3.42 -4.37
N GLN A 338 9.71 -3.27 -3.34
CA GLN A 338 9.78 -4.16 -2.19
C GLN A 338 9.64 -3.32 -0.93
N PRO A 339 8.79 -3.73 0.04
CA PRO A 339 8.67 -3.02 1.31
C PRO A 339 10.05 -2.80 1.97
N LEU A 340 10.26 -1.61 2.54
CA LEU A 340 11.51 -1.25 3.22
C LEU A 340 12.76 -1.47 2.34
N ASN A 341 12.62 -1.24 1.02
CA ASN A 341 13.67 -1.44 0.02
C ASN A 341 14.28 -2.86 0.03
N GLY A 342 13.45 -3.88 0.33
CA GLY A 342 13.89 -5.28 0.34
C GLY A 342 14.77 -5.65 1.53
N LEU A 343 14.71 -4.88 2.63
CA LEU A 343 15.37 -5.24 3.87
C LEU A 343 14.91 -6.64 4.32
N ASN A 344 15.86 -7.51 4.66
CA ASN A 344 15.55 -8.80 5.28
C ASN A 344 15.09 -8.60 6.72
N VAL A 345 13.82 -8.26 6.87
CA VAL A 345 13.21 -8.01 8.17
C VAL A 345 13.01 -9.29 8.96
N ILE A 346 12.85 -10.44 8.31
CA ILE A 346 12.53 -11.70 9.01
C ILE A 346 13.76 -12.41 9.59
N ARG A 347 14.97 -12.12 9.08
CA ARG A 347 16.23 -12.80 9.47
C ARG A 347 16.36 -13.02 10.99
N ASN A 348 16.11 -11.97 11.76
CA ASN A 348 16.31 -11.95 13.20
C ASN A 348 15.05 -12.34 14.00
N TRP A 349 13.99 -12.78 13.34
CA TRP A 349 12.69 -13.09 13.93
C TRP A 349 12.13 -14.42 13.41
N PRO A 350 12.86 -15.55 13.63
CA PRO A 350 12.38 -16.86 13.21
C PRO A 350 11.01 -17.22 13.81
N GLU A 351 10.65 -16.62 14.95
CA GLU A 351 9.35 -16.77 15.61
C GLU A 351 8.17 -16.29 14.76
N LEU A 352 8.43 -15.37 13.80
CA LEU A 352 7.44 -14.87 12.85
C LEU A 352 7.48 -15.62 11.50
N ALA A 353 8.36 -16.60 11.34
CA ALA A 353 8.52 -17.37 10.10
C ALA A 353 7.90 -18.78 10.16
N VAL A 354 7.21 -19.10 11.25
CA VAL A 354 6.58 -20.40 11.49
C VAL A 354 5.20 -20.21 12.12
N LEU A 355 4.19 -20.87 11.59
CA LEU A 355 2.81 -20.90 12.07
C LEU A 355 2.64 -22.00 13.12
N ASP A 356 3.20 -23.18 12.84
CA ASP A 356 3.15 -24.37 13.68
C ASP A 356 4.56 -24.97 13.82
N GLY A 357 5.00 -25.19 15.06
CA GLY A 357 6.26 -25.87 15.36
C GLY A 357 7.25 -25.01 16.16
N GLU A 358 8.51 -25.42 16.12
CA GLU A 358 9.62 -24.71 16.76
C GLU A 358 10.29 -23.77 15.74
N PRO A 359 10.55 -22.50 16.11
CA PRO A 359 11.30 -21.60 15.24
C PRO A 359 12.72 -22.12 14.96
N ASP A 360 13.22 -21.92 13.74
CA ASP A 360 14.57 -22.33 13.35
C ASP A 360 15.61 -21.25 13.72
N TYR A 361 16.47 -21.57 14.68
CA TYR A 361 17.56 -20.70 15.13
C TYR A 361 18.94 -21.11 14.58
N SER A 362 19.00 -22.10 13.69
CA SER A 362 20.27 -22.69 13.21
C SER A 362 21.21 -21.69 12.53
N ALA A 363 20.68 -20.58 12.02
CA ALA A 363 21.47 -19.49 11.44
C ALA A 363 22.28 -18.68 12.48
N PHE A 364 22.07 -18.92 13.78
CA PHE A 364 22.65 -18.19 14.91
C PHE A 364 23.47 -19.07 15.88
N GLU A 365 23.64 -20.35 15.54
CA GLU A 365 24.58 -21.28 16.19
C GLU A 365 26.01 -21.10 15.65
#